data_AF-A0A1E1WLD3-F1
#
_entry.id   AF-A0A1E1WLD3-F1
#
_cell.length_a   1.000
_cell.length_b   1.000
_cell.length_c   1.000
_cell.angle_alpha   90.00
_cell.angle_beta   90.00
_cell.angle_gamma   90.00
#
_symmetry.space_group_name_H-M   'P 1'
#
loop_
_entity.id
_entity.type
_entity.pdbx_description
1 polymer ?
#
loop_
_entity_poly.entity_id
_entity_poly.type
_entity_poly.pdbx_seq_one_letter_code
_entity_poly.pdbx_strand_id
1 'polypeptide(L)'
;KPAAQRMNALFHAFILCQLWTLYLEELANGTTPSSEPHNTTVCILLDFWCKLVPSILQVTVQSKVLAETVNLHFLSLLESLLECNSTVLSKLLPLWTPILHSPIFNMPRHVSQRLDACREVMPEGVRSYP
;
A
#
# COMPACT_ATOMS: atom_id res chain seq x y z
N LYS A 1 -0.74 11.39 -28.33
CA LYS A 1 -0.91 11.99 -26.99
C LYS A 1 -1.45 10.93 -26.00
N PRO A 2 -0.64 9.94 -25.54
CA PRO A 2 -1.12 8.79 -24.74
C PRO A 2 -0.89 8.91 -23.22
N ALA A 3 -0.10 9.90 -22.76
CA ALA A 3 0.31 10.00 -21.36
C ALA A 3 -0.87 10.28 -20.42
N ALA A 4 -1.76 11.21 -20.77
CA ALA A 4 -2.90 11.60 -19.93
C ALA A 4 -3.89 10.45 -19.69
N GLN A 5 -4.16 9.62 -20.69
CA GLN A 5 -5.09 8.48 -20.59
C GLN A 5 -4.49 7.33 -19.77
N ARG A 6 -3.17 7.12 -19.88
CA ARG A 6 -2.43 6.10 -19.11
C ARG A 6 -2.38 6.45 -17.63
N MET A 7 -2.26 7.74 -17.29
CA MET A 7 -2.35 8.22 -15.91
C MET A 7 -3.74 7.99 -15.31
N ASN A 8 -4.80 8.10 -16.11
CA ASN A 8 -6.16 7.80 -15.64
C ASN A 8 -6.39 6.29 -15.40
N ALA A 9 -5.85 5.41 -16.24
CA ALA A 9 -5.97 3.97 -16.06
C ALA A 9 -5.20 3.45 -14.84
N LEU A 10 -3.96 3.94 -14.63
CA LEU A 10 -3.16 3.58 -13.45
C LEU A 10 -3.84 4.06 -12.17
N PHE A 11 -4.40 5.26 -12.17
CA PHE A 11 -5.19 5.80 -11.08
C PHE A 11 -6.39 4.90 -10.73
N HIS A 12 -7.20 4.49 -11.72
CA HIS A 12 -8.32 3.58 -11.48
C HIS A 12 -7.87 2.20 -10.99
N ALA A 13 -6.73 1.68 -11.47
CA ALA A 13 -6.18 0.42 -10.99
C ALA A 13 -5.82 0.51 -9.50
N PHE A 14 -5.22 1.63 -9.06
CA PHE A 14 -4.92 1.84 -7.64
C PHE A 14 -6.18 1.99 -6.79
N ILE A 15 -7.21 2.70 -7.26
CA ILE A 15 -8.51 2.75 -6.56
C ILE A 15 -9.06 1.34 -6.36
N LEU A 16 -9.00 0.48 -7.38
CA LEU A 16 -9.45 -0.90 -7.25
C LEU A 16 -8.65 -1.68 -6.21
N CYS A 17 -7.33 -1.48 -6.15
CA CYS A 17 -6.47 -2.11 -5.14
C CYS A 17 -6.84 -1.63 -3.72
N GLN A 18 -7.13 -0.34 -3.55
CA GLN A 18 -7.56 0.24 -2.28
C GLN A 18 -8.91 -0.35 -1.85
N LEU A 19 -9.91 -0.34 -2.74
CA LEU A 19 -11.23 -0.91 -2.48
C LEU A 19 -11.16 -2.41 -2.16
N TRP A 20 -10.34 -3.17 -2.89
CA TRP A 20 -10.14 -4.59 -2.64
C TRP A 20 -9.53 -4.85 -1.26
N THR A 21 -8.55 -4.05 -0.86
CA THR A 21 -7.90 -4.15 0.45
C THR A 21 -8.90 -3.89 1.58
N LEU A 22 -9.66 -2.79 1.50
CA LEU A 22 -10.66 -2.43 2.50
C LEU A 22 -11.82 -3.44 2.55
N TYR A 23 -12.27 -3.94 1.39
CA TYR A 23 -13.34 -4.93 1.32
C TYR A 23 -12.95 -6.23 2.02
N LEU A 24 -11.75 -6.75 1.76
CA LEU A 24 -11.27 -7.98 2.42
C LEU A 24 -10.98 -7.76 3.90
N GLU A 25 -10.47 -6.59 4.29
CA GLU A 25 -10.29 -6.25 5.70
C GLU A 25 -11.63 -6.22 6.44
N GLU A 26 -12.66 -5.57 5.87
CA GLU A 26 -14.00 -5.54 6.46
C GLU A 26 -14.62 -6.94 6.56
N LEU A 27 -14.44 -7.77 5.52
CA LEU A 27 -14.89 -9.16 5.53
C LEU A 27 -14.19 -9.97 6.64
N ALA A 28 -12.89 -9.76 6.85
CA ALA A 28 -12.14 -10.42 7.91
C ALA A 28 -12.59 -9.94 9.31
N ASN A 29 -12.88 -8.64 9.46
CA ASN A 29 -13.39 -8.05 10.70
C ASN A 29 -14.80 -8.55 11.07
N GLY A 30 -15.62 -8.90 10.07
CA GLY A 30 -16.94 -9.52 10.28
C GLY A 30 -16.89 -10.96 10.82
N THR A 31 -15.70 -11.54 11.00
CA THR A 31 -15.49 -12.89 11.50
C THR A 31 -14.71 -12.88 12.81
N THR A 32 -14.83 -13.95 13.61
CA THR A 32 -14.07 -14.07 14.86
C THR A 32 -12.57 -13.98 14.58
N PRO A 33 -11.80 -13.08 15.24
CA PRO A 33 -10.36 -12.99 15.06
C PRO A 33 -9.67 -14.34 15.22
N SER A 34 -8.70 -14.61 14.35
CA SER A 34 -7.93 -15.86 14.30
C SER A 34 -8.73 -17.14 13.96
N SER A 35 -10.01 -17.04 13.63
CA SER A 35 -10.77 -18.15 13.07
C SER A 35 -10.27 -18.55 11.67
N GLU A 36 -10.61 -19.75 11.22
CA GLU A 36 -10.29 -20.19 9.85
C GLU A 36 -10.78 -19.21 8.76
N PRO A 37 -12.05 -18.75 8.74
CA PRO A 37 -12.49 -17.78 7.73
C PRO A 37 -11.74 -16.45 7.82
N HIS A 38 -11.46 -15.95 9.03
CA HIS A 38 -10.66 -14.75 9.22
C HIS A 38 -9.27 -14.89 8.58
N ASN A 39 -8.57 -15.97 8.91
CA ASN A 39 -7.23 -16.23 8.41
C ASN A 39 -7.23 -16.43 6.88
N THR A 40 -8.24 -17.12 6.34
CA THR A 40 -8.39 -17.33 4.90
C THR A 40 -8.59 -16.00 4.16
N THR A 41 -9.44 -15.11 4.65
CA THR A 41 -9.62 -13.77 4.06
C THR A 41 -8.34 -12.94 4.11
N VAL A 42 -7.64 -12.93 5.24
CA VAL A 42 -6.35 -12.23 5.38
C VAL A 42 -5.30 -12.83 4.43
N CYS A 43 -5.23 -14.15 4.28
CA CYS A 43 -4.33 -14.82 3.34
C CYS A 43 -4.61 -14.44 1.88
N ILE A 44 -5.89 -14.34 1.48
CA ILE A 44 -6.27 -13.88 0.14
C ILE A 44 -5.78 -12.44 -0.11
N LEU A 45 -5.96 -11.56 0.88
CA LEU A 45 -5.48 -10.17 0.81
C LEU A 45 -3.96 -10.10 0.67
N LEU A 46 -3.21 -10.89 1.45
CA LEU A 46 -1.75 -10.90 1.38
C LEU A 46 -1.24 -11.52 0.08
N ASP A 47 -1.84 -12.61 -0.39
CA ASP A 47 -1.48 -13.25 -1.67
C ASP A 47 -1.67 -12.29 -2.85
N PHE A 48 -2.76 -11.51 -2.84
CA PHE A 48 -2.97 -10.44 -3.81
C PHE A 48 -1.81 -9.44 -3.84
N TRP A 49 -1.43 -8.90 -2.67
CA TRP A 49 -0.34 -7.92 -2.59
C TRP A 49 1.03 -8.52 -2.93
N CYS A 50 1.30 -9.76 -2.51
CA CYS A 50 2.53 -10.49 -2.87
C CYS A 50 2.70 -10.64 -4.39
N LYS A 51 1.62 -10.89 -5.13
CA LYS A 51 1.64 -10.99 -6.59
C LYS A 51 1.71 -9.63 -7.28
N LEU A 52 1.09 -8.62 -6.68
CA LEU A 52 0.98 -7.30 -7.28
C LEU A 52 2.25 -6.45 -7.10
N VAL A 53 2.89 -6.48 -5.93
CA VAL A 53 4.07 -5.66 -5.60
C VAL A 53 5.21 -5.79 -6.62
N PRO A 54 5.61 -7.00 -7.07
CA PRO A 54 6.66 -7.14 -8.09
C PRO A 54 6.32 -6.41 -9.39
N SER A 55 5.06 -6.50 -9.84
CA SER A 55 4.59 -5.83 -11.05
C SER A 55 4.61 -4.30 -10.91
N ILE A 56 4.26 -3.79 -9.73
CA ILE A 56 4.31 -2.36 -9.43
C ILE A 56 5.74 -1.85 -9.43
N LEU A 57 6.68 -2.58 -8.80
CA LEU A 57 8.10 -2.22 -8.81
C LEU A 57 8.64 -2.10 -10.24
N GLN A 58 8.25 -3.01 -11.14
CA GLN A 58 8.63 -2.92 -12.56
C GLN A 58 8.09 -1.66 -13.25
N VAL A 59 6.94 -1.12 -12.83
CA VAL A 59 6.41 0.15 -13.35
C VAL A 59 7.22 1.34 -12.84
N THR A 60 7.65 1.32 -11.57
CA THR A 60 8.41 2.44 -10.97
C THR A 60 9.76 2.69 -11.63
N VAL A 61 10.41 1.65 -12.18
CA VAL A 61 11.71 1.81 -12.85
C VAL A 61 11.60 2.39 -14.26
N GLN A 62 10.40 2.51 -14.83
CA GLN A 62 10.21 3.02 -16.20
C GLN A 62 10.36 4.54 -16.30
N SER A 63 10.03 5.29 -15.24
CA SER A 63 10.15 6.76 -15.21
C SER A 63 9.96 7.31 -13.80
N LYS A 64 10.67 8.40 -13.48
CA LYS A 64 10.50 9.15 -12.22
C LYS A 64 9.06 9.56 -11.96
N VAL A 65 8.32 9.98 -13.01
CA VAL A 65 6.91 10.41 -12.87
C VAL A 65 6.02 9.24 -12.45
N LEU A 66 6.29 8.03 -12.97
CA LEU A 66 5.55 6.83 -12.58
C LEU A 66 5.90 6.39 -11.17
N ALA A 67 7.18 6.44 -10.80
CA ALA A 67 7.61 6.20 -9.42
C ALA A 67 6.91 7.16 -8.44
N GLU A 68 6.92 8.46 -8.70
CA GLU A 68 6.23 9.45 -7.86
C GLU A 68 4.72 9.18 -7.76
N THR A 69 4.08 8.86 -8.88
CA THR A 69 2.63 8.55 -8.90
C THR A 69 2.32 7.31 -8.07
N VAL A 70 3.11 6.24 -8.22
CA VAL A 70 2.95 5.01 -7.43
C VAL A 70 3.18 5.28 -5.95
N ASN A 71 4.27 5.98 -5.59
CA ASN A 71 4.56 6.31 -4.19
C ASN A 71 3.44 7.12 -3.54
N LEU A 72 2.86 8.08 -4.26
CA LEU A 72 1.71 8.84 -3.77
C LEU A 72 0.49 7.95 -3.53
N HIS A 73 0.21 6.98 -4.41
CA HIS A 73 -0.89 6.04 -4.21
C HIS A 73 -0.70 5.14 -2.98
N PHE A 74 0.52 4.63 -2.76
CA PHE A 74 0.84 3.82 -1.57
C PHE A 74 0.80 4.64 -0.30
N LEU A 75 1.32 5.87 -0.32
CA LEU A 75 1.27 6.76 0.83
C LEU A 75 -0.16 7.12 1.20
N SER A 76 -1.02 7.47 0.23
CA SER A 76 -2.42 7.75 0.50
C SER A 76 -3.15 6.52 1.07
N LEU A 77 -2.85 5.31 0.57
CA LEU A 77 -3.42 4.09 1.15
C LEU A 77 -2.90 3.85 2.57
N LEU A 78 -1.60 4.07 2.83
CA LEU A 78 -1.01 3.97 4.16
C LEU A 78 -1.70 4.91 5.16
N GLU A 79 -1.88 6.18 4.77
CA GLU A 79 -2.59 7.18 5.57
C GLU A 79 -4.03 6.73 5.88
N SER A 80 -4.77 6.26 4.88
CA SER A 80 -6.14 5.76 5.09
C SER A 80 -6.20 4.55 6.01
N LEU A 81 -5.27 3.61 5.88
CA LEU A 81 -5.23 2.44 6.77
C LEU A 81 -4.86 2.82 8.21
N LEU A 82 -3.99 3.82 8.40
CA LEU A 82 -3.69 4.36 9.72
C LEU A 82 -4.90 5.06 10.34
N GLU A 83 -5.58 5.91 9.58
CA GLU A 83 -6.80 6.60 10.04
C GLU A 83 -7.91 5.61 10.45
N CYS A 84 -8.02 4.48 9.75
CA CYS A 84 -8.98 3.43 10.04
C CYS A 84 -8.53 2.43 11.12
N ASN A 85 -7.35 2.60 11.74
CA ASN A 85 -6.76 1.62 12.66
C ASN A 85 -6.70 0.19 12.09
N SER A 86 -6.27 0.08 10.83
CA SER A 86 -6.23 -1.17 10.09
C SER A 86 -5.46 -2.27 10.84
N THR A 87 -6.07 -3.46 10.90
CA THR A 87 -5.48 -4.63 11.56
C THR A 87 -4.53 -5.38 10.62
N VAL A 88 -4.67 -5.19 9.31
CA VAL A 88 -3.81 -5.82 8.28
C VAL A 88 -2.59 -4.99 7.93
N LEU A 89 -2.54 -3.70 8.29
CA LEU A 89 -1.45 -2.79 7.95
C LEU A 89 -0.07 -3.33 8.36
N SER A 90 0.04 -3.93 9.55
CA SER A 90 1.28 -4.53 10.05
C SER A 90 1.85 -5.62 9.13
N LYS A 91 0.98 -6.32 8.41
CA LYS A 91 1.32 -7.40 7.47
C LYS A 91 1.61 -6.87 6.07
N LEU A 92 0.97 -5.76 5.69
CA LEU A 92 1.13 -5.11 4.39
C LEU A 92 2.40 -4.26 4.30
N LEU A 93 2.74 -3.54 5.38
CA LEU A 93 3.85 -2.59 5.40
C LEU A 93 5.19 -3.22 4.93
N PRO A 94 5.58 -4.44 5.35
CA PRO A 94 6.82 -5.08 4.86
C PRO A 94 6.83 -5.33 3.35
N LEU A 95 5.65 -5.62 2.76
CA LEU A 95 5.53 -5.81 1.31
C LEU A 95 5.68 -4.49 0.56
N TRP A 96 5.31 -3.38 1.19
CA TRP A 96 5.31 -2.05 0.59
C TRP A 96 6.59 -1.27 0.82
N THR A 97 7.43 -1.67 1.79
CA THR A 97 8.74 -1.06 2.06
C THR A 97 9.58 -0.81 0.79
N PRO A 98 9.74 -1.75 -0.16
CA PRO A 98 10.54 -1.49 -1.36
C PRO A 98 9.98 -0.40 -2.28
N ILE A 99 8.67 -0.14 -2.21
CA ILE A 99 7.98 0.89 -2.99
C ILE A 99 8.12 2.24 -2.29
N LEU A 100 7.91 2.26 -0.97
CA LEU A 100 8.05 3.45 -0.14
C LEU A 100 9.51 3.89 0.03
N HIS A 101 10.46 2.96 -0.01
CA HIS A 101 11.89 3.21 0.21
C HIS A 101 12.72 2.62 -0.93
N SER A 102 12.62 3.22 -2.11
CA SER A 102 13.46 2.81 -3.24
C SER A 102 14.85 3.45 -3.16
N PRO A 103 15.95 2.67 -3.23
CA PRO A 103 17.30 3.24 -3.32
C PRO A 103 17.60 3.86 -4.70
N ILE A 104 16.74 3.59 -5.69
CA ILE A 104 16.92 4.00 -7.09
C ILE A 104 16.38 5.42 -7.32
N PHE A 105 15.51 5.91 -6.44
CA PHE A 105 14.84 7.18 -6.57
C PHE A 105 14.68 7.89 -5.22
N ASN A 106 15.15 9.12 -5.14
CA ASN A 106 14.89 9.98 -3.98
C ASN A 106 13.48 10.55 -4.07
N MET A 107 12.64 10.20 -3.11
CA MET A 107 11.29 10.72 -3.00
C MET A 107 11.29 12.25 -2.84
N PRO A 108 10.35 12.99 -3.48
CA PRO A 108 10.25 14.42 -3.25
C PRO A 108 10.03 14.72 -1.76
N ARG A 109 10.68 15.79 -1.27
CA ARG A 109 10.71 16.13 0.18
C ARG A 109 9.33 16.14 0.84
N HIS A 110 8.34 16.71 0.18
CA HIS A 110 6.97 16.81 0.71
C HIS A 110 6.29 15.43 0.88
N VAL A 111 6.66 14.43 0.08
CA VAL A 111 6.15 13.07 0.20
C VAL A 111 6.87 12.33 1.33
N SER A 112 8.19 12.51 1.46
CA SER A 112 8.96 11.96 2.57
C SER A 112 8.43 12.45 3.93
N GLN A 113 8.13 13.75 4.05
CA GLN A 113 7.61 14.34 5.28
C GLN A 113 6.26 13.72 5.71
N ARG A 114 5.40 13.39 4.74
CA ARG A 114 4.13 12.70 5.02
C ARG A 114 4.35 11.27 5.47
N LEU A 115 5.29 10.56 4.85
CA LEU A 115 5.67 9.21 5.27
C LEU A 115 6.27 9.20 6.69
N ASP A 116 7.08 10.20 7.03
CA ASP A 116 7.61 10.39 8.37
C ASP A 116 6.47 10.65 9.38
N ALA A 117 5.49 11.50 9.02
CA ALA A 117 4.30 11.73 9.85
C ALA A 117 3.50 10.44 10.09
N CYS A 118 3.38 9.55 9.09
CA CYS A 118 2.78 8.22 9.25
C CYS A 118 3.55 7.37 10.27
N ARG A 119 4.88 7.39 10.25
CA ARG A 119 5.72 6.65 11.21
C ARG A 119 5.52 7.15 12.64
N GLU A 120 5.34 8.45 12.82
CA GLU A 120 5.08 9.05 14.14
C GLU A 120 3.72 8.63 14.73
N VAL A 121 2.71 8.34 13.91
CA VAL A 121 1.39 7.90 14.39
C VAL A 121 1.23 6.36 14.42
N MET A 122 2.15 5.61 13.82
CA MET A 122 2.09 4.14 13.84
C MET A 122 2.17 3.57 15.26
N PRO A 123 1.36 2.55 15.59
CA PRO A 123 1.54 1.79 16.82
C PRO A 123 2.94 1.15 16.89
N GLU A 124 3.52 1.05 18.09
CA GLU A 124 4.90 0.56 18.27
C GLU A 124 5.15 -0.82 17.65
N GLY A 125 4.16 -1.71 17.69
CA GLY A 125 4.23 -3.04 17.06
C GLY A 125 4.27 -3.04 15.52
N VAL A 126 3.99 -1.90 14.88
CA VAL A 126 4.07 -1.70 13.43
C VAL A 126 5.36 -0.96 13.03
N ARG A 127 5.88 -0.09 13.92
CA ARG A 127 7.11 0.70 13.68
C ARG A 127 8.39 -0.14 13.55
N SER A 128 8.39 -1.40 13.98
CA SER A 128 9.58 -2.26 13.99
C SER A 128 10.10 -2.67 12.60
N TYR A 129 9.44 -2.23 11.52
CA TYR A 129 9.87 -2.52 10.16
C TYR A 129 10.69 -1.36 9.57
N PRO A 130 11.88 -1.63 9.00
CA PRO A 130 12.78 -0.61 8.45
C PRO A 130 12.13 0.18 7.31
#